data_AF-A0A956D9D0-F1
#
_entry.id   AF-A0A956D9D0-F1
#
_cell.length_a   1.000
_cell.length_b   1.000
_cell.length_c   1.000
_cell.angle_alpha   90.00
_cell.angle_beta   90.00
_cell.angle_gamma   90.00
#
_symmetry.space_group_name_H-M   'P 1'
#
loop_
_entity.id
_entity.type
_entity.pdbx_description
1 polymer ?
#
loop_
_entity_poly.entity_id
_entity_poly.type
_entity_poly.pdbx_seq_one_letter_code
_entity_poly.pdbx_strand_id
1 'polypeptide(L)'
;MTITNRQLGGWLLVLACVGAGLSLGTSACGGGGGGDSDGGTGPFCTSTSACDDGQFCNGTERCVPGDPAADAFGCAPGAPPCLEGQTCEEADDRCVTTCDVTGDADGDGHDAPECGGLDCDDSDARRNPDATEVCDPDGVDEDCDPTTLGDRDADRDGVLDARCCNGDVCGEDCADTRADVRPGSPEVCDGFDNDCDGSVDEGVQVAGYRDVDGDQHGDPSEGTMACAGTPRFS
;
A
#
# COMPACT_ATOMS: atom_id res chain seq x y z
N MET A 1 10.15 -64.60 7.01
CA MET A 1 8.69 -64.82 7.18
C MET A 1 8.05 -63.46 7.33
N THR A 2 7.75 -62.84 6.18
CA THR A 2 6.38 -62.65 5.66
C THR A 2 5.57 -61.65 6.48
N ILE A 3 5.85 -60.37 6.23
CA ILE A 3 4.86 -59.30 6.40
C ILE A 3 3.99 -59.34 5.15
N THR A 4 2.70 -59.56 5.37
CA THR A 4 1.67 -59.73 4.36
C THR A 4 1.20 -58.40 3.80
N ASN A 5 1.13 -58.41 2.48
CA ASN A 5 0.59 -57.45 1.53
C ASN A 5 -0.86 -57.03 1.88
N ARG A 6 -1.16 -55.72 1.88
CA ARG A 6 -2.51 -55.22 1.61
C ARG A 6 -2.44 -54.02 0.67
N GLN A 7 -3.07 -54.25 -0.48
CA GLN A 7 -3.22 -53.39 -1.64
C GLN A 7 -4.36 -52.37 -1.48
N LEU A 8 -4.40 -51.47 -2.47
CA LEU A 8 -5.53 -50.65 -2.98
C LEU A 8 -5.62 -49.24 -2.33
N GLY A 9 -5.59 -48.13 -3.06
CA GLY A 9 -5.54 -47.93 -4.52
C GLY A 9 -5.18 -46.48 -4.84
N GLY A 10 -4.28 -46.31 -5.82
CA GLY A 10 -3.95 -45.02 -6.39
C GLY A 10 -5.02 -44.60 -7.40
N TRP A 11 -5.49 -43.36 -7.27
CA TRP A 11 -6.30 -42.71 -8.29
C TRP A 11 -5.36 -42.05 -9.29
N LEU A 12 -5.06 -42.79 -10.37
CA LEU A 12 -4.38 -42.26 -11.55
C LEU A 12 -5.44 -41.59 -12.43
N LEU A 13 -5.50 -40.26 -12.43
CA LEU A 13 -6.34 -39.47 -13.32
C LEU A 13 -5.68 -39.48 -14.71
N VAL A 14 -6.09 -40.44 -15.55
CA VAL A 14 -5.76 -40.47 -16.98
C VAL A 14 -6.75 -39.55 -17.69
N LEU A 15 -6.32 -38.34 -18.03
CA LEU A 15 -7.07 -37.46 -18.92
C LEU A 15 -6.84 -37.92 -20.37
N ALA A 16 -7.84 -38.59 -20.94
CA ALA A 16 -7.85 -38.99 -22.34
C ALA A 16 -8.21 -37.79 -23.23
N CYS A 17 -7.25 -37.32 -24.03
CA CYS A 17 -7.53 -36.46 -25.18
C CYS A 17 -8.19 -37.30 -26.29
N VAL A 18 -9.51 -37.19 -26.41
CA VAL A 18 -10.25 -37.65 -27.59
C VAL A 18 -10.33 -36.50 -28.58
N GLY A 19 -9.62 -36.64 -29.70
CA GLY A 19 -9.73 -35.76 -30.84
C GLY A 19 -11.07 -35.94 -31.55
N ALA A 20 -11.79 -34.83 -31.73
CA ALA A 20 -12.83 -34.70 -32.74
C ALA A 20 -12.55 -33.38 -33.49
N GLY A 21 -12.27 -33.52 -34.79
CA GLY A 21 -11.93 -32.41 -35.66
C GLY A 21 -13.08 -31.42 -35.77
N LEU A 22 -12.76 -30.13 -35.63
CA LEU A 22 -13.63 -29.04 -36.00
C LEU A 22 -13.01 -28.28 -37.17
N SER A 23 -13.82 -28.21 -38.21
CA SER A 23 -13.62 -27.63 -39.53
C SER A 23 -13.01 -26.23 -39.53
N LEU A 24 -12.02 -26.07 -40.40
CA LEU A 24 -11.49 -24.80 -40.91
C LEU A 24 -12.62 -23.93 -41.47
N GLY A 25 -12.89 -22.82 -40.79
CA GLY A 25 -13.65 -21.69 -41.31
C GLY A 25 -12.74 -20.47 -41.37
N THR A 26 -12.08 -20.28 -42.51
CA THR A 26 -11.34 -19.05 -42.81
C THR A 26 -12.32 -17.91 -43.00
N SER A 27 -12.56 -17.13 -41.95
CA SER A 27 -13.15 -15.80 -42.13
C SER A 27 -12.05 -14.84 -42.54
N ALA A 28 -12.07 -14.52 -43.83
CA ALA A 28 -11.28 -13.48 -44.44
C ALA A 28 -11.70 -12.10 -43.90
N CYS A 29 -10.77 -11.41 -43.26
CA CYS A 29 -10.64 -9.95 -43.42
C CYS A 29 -9.32 -9.80 -44.18
N GLY A 30 -9.34 -9.62 -45.49
CA GLY A 30 -9.73 -8.35 -46.08
C GLY A 30 -8.51 -7.44 -46.04
N GLY A 31 -7.54 -7.72 -46.91
CA GLY A 31 -6.32 -6.91 -47.02
C GLY A 31 -6.63 -5.50 -47.50
N GLY A 32 -6.10 -4.52 -46.79
CA GLY A 32 -5.79 -3.21 -47.31
C GLY A 32 -4.29 -3.00 -47.15
N GLY A 33 -3.53 -3.20 -48.23
CA GLY A 33 -2.19 -2.68 -48.31
C GLY A 33 -2.26 -1.16 -48.38
N GLY A 34 -1.44 -0.50 -47.58
CA GLY A 34 -1.26 0.95 -47.56
C GLY A 34 -0.01 1.24 -46.75
N GLY A 35 1.15 1.12 -47.40
CA GLY A 35 2.33 1.81 -46.93
C GLY A 35 2.09 3.30 -47.15
N ASP A 36 1.38 3.93 -46.22
CA ASP A 36 1.22 5.37 -46.21
C ASP A 36 2.43 5.96 -45.50
N SER A 37 3.41 6.34 -46.32
CA SER A 37 4.36 7.40 -45.99
C SER A 37 3.58 8.72 -45.97
N ASP A 38 2.70 8.89 -44.99
CA ASP A 38 2.04 10.17 -44.74
C ASP A 38 2.87 10.95 -43.74
N GLY A 39 3.53 11.99 -44.24
CA GLY A 39 4.10 13.04 -43.43
C GLY A 39 3.00 13.69 -42.59
N GLY A 40 2.99 13.36 -41.30
CA GLY A 40 2.65 14.21 -40.16
C GLY A 40 1.35 15.02 -40.23
N THR A 41 0.26 14.47 -39.68
CA THR A 41 -0.80 15.25 -38.99
C THR A 41 -1.71 14.32 -38.17
N GLY A 42 -1.15 13.28 -37.53
CA GLY A 42 -1.83 12.66 -36.40
C GLY A 42 -1.99 13.69 -35.27
N PRO A 43 -3.01 13.58 -34.40
CA PRO A 43 -3.10 14.48 -33.25
C PRO A 43 -1.81 14.31 -32.44
N PHE A 44 -1.11 15.41 -32.15
CA PHE A 44 0.03 15.38 -31.24
C PHE A 44 -0.43 14.99 -29.84
N CYS A 45 0.49 14.48 -29.02
CA CYS A 45 0.24 14.27 -27.61
C CYS A 45 -0.32 15.55 -26.96
N THR A 46 -1.21 15.37 -25.98
CA THR A 46 -1.85 16.49 -25.24
C THR A 46 -1.51 16.49 -23.75
N SER A 47 -0.92 15.41 -23.26
CA SER A 47 -0.48 15.23 -21.87
C SER A 47 0.66 14.21 -21.82
N THR A 48 1.51 14.33 -20.80
CA THR A 48 2.53 13.34 -20.40
C THR A 48 1.96 11.92 -20.33
N SER A 49 0.75 11.75 -19.79
CA SER A 49 0.07 10.46 -19.71
C SER A 49 -0.35 9.86 -21.06
N ALA A 50 -0.40 10.66 -22.14
CA ALA A 50 -0.65 10.15 -23.48
C ALA A 50 0.61 9.58 -24.14
N CYS A 51 1.77 9.89 -23.56
CA CYS A 51 3.07 9.38 -23.97
C CYS A 51 3.48 8.14 -23.16
N ASP A 52 3.05 8.06 -21.90
CA ASP A 52 3.35 6.95 -21.01
C ASP A 52 3.23 5.57 -21.68
N ASP A 53 4.38 4.94 -21.90
CA ASP A 53 4.54 3.64 -22.53
C ASP A 53 4.58 2.50 -21.49
N GLY A 54 4.42 2.83 -20.21
CA GLY A 54 4.46 1.91 -19.09
C GLY A 54 5.86 1.34 -18.81
N GLN A 55 6.93 1.94 -19.34
CA GLN A 55 8.30 1.62 -18.95
C GLN A 55 8.76 2.59 -17.86
N PHE A 56 9.38 2.05 -16.81
CA PHE A 56 9.84 2.83 -15.67
C PHE A 56 11.25 3.38 -15.89
N CYS A 57 12.17 2.58 -16.41
CA CYS A 57 13.61 2.90 -16.47
C CYS A 57 13.99 3.93 -17.54
N ASN A 58 13.14 4.15 -18.55
CA ASN A 58 13.31 5.27 -19.49
C ASN A 58 12.75 6.59 -18.92
N GLY A 59 12.16 6.56 -17.72
CA GLY A 59 11.66 7.71 -16.99
C GLY A 59 10.35 8.26 -17.55
N THR A 60 9.68 9.11 -16.76
CA THR A 60 8.38 9.67 -17.12
C THR A 60 8.43 10.42 -18.46
N GLU A 61 7.70 9.90 -19.44
CA GLU A 61 7.66 10.45 -20.79
C GLU A 61 7.05 11.85 -20.82
N ARG A 62 7.67 12.77 -21.56
CA ARG A 62 7.19 14.15 -21.68
C ARG A 62 6.51 14.35 -23.01
N CYS A 63 5.34 14.96 -22.98
CA CYS A 63 4.68 15.45 -24.17
C CYS A 63 5.28 16.80 -24.60
N VAL A 64 6.13 16.77 -25.62
CA VAL A 64 6.84 17.93 -26.19
C VAL A 64 6.79 17.92 -27.73
N PRO A 65 5.63 18.21 -28.35
CA PRO A 65 5.48 18.20 -29.80
C PRO A 65 6.47 19.14 -30.51
N GLY A 66 7.20 18.61 -31.49
CA GLY A 66 8.18 19.36 -32.28
C GLY A 66 9.57 19.51 -31.65
N ASP A 67 9.80 18.92 -30.47
CA ASP A 67 11.15 18.77 -29.92
C ASP A 67 11.97 17.78 -30.77
N PRO A 68 13.25 18.04 -31.07
CA PRO A 68 14.09 17.11 -31.81
C PRO A 68 14.30 15.74 -31.15
N ALA A 69 14.12 15.65 -29.84
CA ALA A 69 14.19 14.41 -29.07
C ALA A 69 12.83 13.69 -28.97
N ALA A 70 11.75 14.28 -29.47
CA ALA A 70 10.43 13.67 -29.49
C ALA A 70 10.19 12.87 -30.76
N ASP A 71 9.32 11.85 -30.64
CA ASP A 71 8.84 11.06 -31.75
C ASP A 71 7.83 11.83 -32.63
N ALA A 72 7.27 11.15 -33.64
CA ALA A 72 6.29 11.75 -34.55
C ALA A 72 4.96 12.14 -33.87
N PHE A 73 4.65 11.57 -32.71
CA PHE A 73 3.48 11.88 -31.89
C PHE A 73 3.77 13.02 -30.90
N GLY A 74 5.04 13.39 -30.70
CA GLY A 74 5.49 14.44 -29.80
C GLY A 74 5.90 13.94 -28.42
N CYS A 75 6.11 12.64 -28.26
CA CYS A 75 6.53 12.02 -27.00
C CYS A 75 8.04 11.86 -26.96
N ALA A 76 8.65 12.29 -25.86
CA ALA A 76 10.06 12.10 -25.60
C ALA A 76 10.24 11.37 -24.28
N PRO A 77 11.15 10.38 -24.19
CA PRO A 77 11.43 9.68 -22.95
C PRO A 77 11.91 10.65 -21.85
N GLY A 78 11.69 10.25 -20.60
CA GLY A 78 12.13 10.96 -19.42
C GLY A 78 13.64 10.86 -19.17
N ALA A 79 14.07 11.42 -18.04
CA ALA A 79 15.37 11.07 -17.48
C ALA A 79 15.22 9.74 -16.72
N PRO A 80 16.21 8.82 -16.79
CA PRO A 80 16.17 7.58 -16.02
C PRO A 80 15.92 7.90 -14.54
N PRO A 81 15.01 7.16 -13.87
CA PRO A 81 14.63 7.47 -12.50
C PRO A 81 15.71 7.12 -11.47
N CYS A 82 16.59 6.16 -11.80
CA CYS A 82 17.58 5.64 -10.86
C CYS A 82 18.84 6.50 -10.77
N LEU A 83 19.42 6.53 -9.58
CA LEU A 83 20.64 7.26 -9.26
C LEU A 83 21.88 6.59 -9.87
N GLU A 84 23.00 7.32 -9.86
CA GLU A 84 24.27 6.80 -10.36
C GLU A 84 24.72 5.62 -9.47
N GLY A 85 24.78 4.43 -10.05
CA GLY A 85 25.20 3.22 -9.37
C GLY A 85 24.07 2.24 -9.03
N GLN A 86 22.82 2.66 -9.23
CA GLN A 86 21.67 1.77 -9.17
C GLN A 86 21.45 1.05 -10.51
N THR A 87 20.91 -0.17 -10.42
CA THR A 87 20.38 -0.93 -11.55
C THR A 87 18.88 -0.74 -11.57
N CYS A 88 18.31 -0.47 -12.75
CA CYS A 88 16.86 -0.33 -12.88
C CYS A 88 16.20 -1.66 -13.25
N GLU A 89 15.18 -2.07 -12.49
CA GLU A 89 14.39 -3.28 -12.70
C GLU A 89 12.99 -2.94 -13.24
N GLU A 90 12.84 -2.94 -14.57
CA GLU A 90 11.55 -2.67 -15.27
C GLU A 90 10.38 -3.57 -14.83
N ALA A 91 10.66 -4.80 -14.38
CA ALA A 91 9.59 -5.73 -14.04
C ALA A 91 8.87 -5.36 -12.72
N ASP A 92 9.56 -4.61 -11.86
CA ASP A 92 9.14 -4.25 -10.51
C ASP A 92 9.03 -2.72 -10.33
N ASP A 93 9.18 -1.95 -11.42
CA ASP A 93 9.16 -0.48 -11.46
C ASP A 93 10.01 0.17 -10.35
N ARG A 94 11.24 -0.33 -10.15
CA ARG A 94 12.11 0.11 -9.05
C ARG A 94 13.59 0.20 -9.42
N CYS A 95 14.31 0.97 -8.62
CA CYS A 95 15.76 1.04 -8.63
C CYS A 95 16.31 0.12 -7.55
N VAL A 96 17.29 -0.72 -7.89
CA VAL A 96 17.97 -1.61 -6.95
C VAL A 96 19.44 -1.29 -6.90
N THR A 97 20.02 -1.28 -5.70
CA THR A 97 21.46 -1.15 -5.53
C THR A 97 22.11 -2.51 -5.60
N THR A 98 23.22 -2.58 -6.32
CA THR A 98 24.07 -3.77 -6.33
C THR A 98 25.48 -3.35 -5.93
N CYS A 99 26.05 -4.06 -4.94
CA CYS A 99 27.37 -3.75 -4.38
C CYS A 99 28.54 -3.87 -5.37
N ASP A 100 28.27 -4.43 -6.56
CA ASP A 100 29.22 -4.49 -7.65
C ASP A 100 29.41 -3.12 -8.34
N VAL A 101 28.47 -2.17 -8.17
CA VAL A 101 28.47 -0.85 -8.83
C VAL A 101 28.71 0.27 -7.81
N THR A 102 27.82 0.45 -6.82
CA THR A 102 28.00 1.34 -5.67
C THR A 102 27.34 0.71 -4.44
N GLY A 103 27.86 1.01 -3.25
CA GLY A 103 27.24 0.63 -1.97
C GLY A 103 26.33 1.72 -1.39
N ASP A 104 26.60 2.97 -1.76
CA ASP A 104 25.92 4.21 -1.33
C ASP A 104 25.58 4.97 -2.62
N ALA A 105 24.33 4.93 -3.05
CA ALA A 105 23.87 5.48 -4.33
C ALA A 105 23.31 6.89 -4.21
N ASP A 106 22.78 7.28 -3.05
CA ASP A 106 22.26 8.63 -2.82
C ASP A 106 23.28 9.60 -2.21
N GLY A 107 24.41 9.09 -1.74
CA GLY A 107 25.56 9.85 -1.29
C GLY A 107 25.42 10.40 0.11
N ASP A 108 24.60 9.80 0.97
CA ASP A 108 24.44 10.21 2.36
C ASP A 108 25.53 9.69 3.30
N GLY A 109 26.36 8.76 2.82
CA GLY A 109 27.49 8.19 3.53
C GLY A 109 27.21 6.85 4.23
N HIS A 110 26.03 6.26 4.02
CA HIS A 110 25.68 4.93 4.48
C HIS A 110 25.55 3.96 3.30
N ASP A 111 25.95 2.71 3.51
CA ASP A 111 25.80 1.68 2.48
C ASP A 111 24.41 1.01 2.60
N ALA A 112 23.83 0.59 1.47
CA ALA A 112 22.60 -0.19 1.37
C ALA A 112 22.65 -1.52 2.16
N PRO A 113 21.49 -2.12 2.54
CA PRO A 113 21.45 -3.31 3.38
C PRO A 113 22.04 -4.54 2.68
N GLU A 114 21.87 -4.65 1.36
CA GLU A 114 22.42 -5.74 0.55
C GLU A 114 23.95 -5.73 0.53
N CYS A 115 24.55 -4.55 0.79
CA CYS A 115 25.99 -4.35 0.90
C CYS A 115 26.52 -4.48 2.31
N GLY A 116 25.64 -4.81 3.26
CA GLY A 116 25.97 -4.98 4.67
C GLY A 116 26.02 -3.66 5.45
N GLY A 117 25.51 -2.57 4.87
CA GLY A 117 25.26 -1.34 5.59
C GLY A 117 23.87 -1.33 6.24
N LEU A 118 23.43 -0.13 6.61
CA LEU A 118 22.24 0.09 7.44
C LEU A 118 21.29 1.12 6.82
N ASP A 119 21.61 1.68 5.66
CA ASP A 119 20.72 2.54 4.90
C ASP A 119 19.52 1.73 4.42
N CYS A 120 18.31 2.10 4.81
CA CYS A 120 17.09 1.37 4.49
C CYS A 120 16.46 1.79 3.14
N ASP A 121 16.91 2.89 2.55
CA ASP A 121 16.48 3.37 1.24
C ASP A 121 17.61 4.16 0.57
N ASP A 122 18.50 3.41 -0.07
CA ASP A 122 19.67 3.89 -0.84
C ASP A 122 19.30 4.69 -2.10
N SER A 123 18.06 5.18 -2.19
CA SER A 123 17.57 6.12 -3.19
C SER A 123 17.14 7.47 -2.61
N ASP A 124 17.08 7.62 -1.29
CA ASP A 124 16.70 8.85 -0.58
C ASP A 124 17.65 9.13 0.58
N ALA A 125 18.60 10.05 0.36
CA ALA A 125 19.64 10.49 1.31
C ALA A 125 19.14 11.06 2.65
N ARG A 126 17.82 11.06 2.88
CA ARG A 126 17.16 11.44 4.14
C ARG A 126 16.68 10.22 4.93
N ARG A 127 16.89 9.01 4.41
CA ARG A 127 16.50 7.75 5.01
C ARG A 127 17.72 6.91 5.34
N ASN A 128 18.30 7.16 6.50
CA ASN A 128 19.53 6.50 6.91
C ASN A 128 19.68 6.52 8.43
N PRO A 129 20.58 5.70 9.01
CA PRO A 129 20.79 5.60 10.46
C PRO A 129 21.09 6.89 11.22
N ASP A 130 21.54 7.94 10.54
CA ASP A 130 21.85 9.24 11.14
C ASP A 130 20.73 10.28 10.93
N ALA A 131 19.67 9.92 10.20
CA ALA A 131 18.53 10.79 9.97
C ALA A 131 17.75 11.02 11.28
N THR A 132 16.91 12.04 11.26
CA THR A 132 15.98 12.30 12.37
C THR A 132 14.63 11.73 11.98
N GLU A 133 14.12 10.85 12.81
CA GLU A 133 12.79 10.28 12.67
C GLU A 133 11.68 11.36 12.70
N VAL A 134 10.78 11.30 11.74
CA VAL A 134 9.67 12.24 11.56
C VAL A 134 8.35 11.50 11.63
N CYS A 135 7.44 12.03 12.44
CA CYS A 135 6.06 11.57 12.37
C CYS A 135 5.40 12.13 11.10
N ASP A 136 5.26 11.27 10.10
CA ASP A 136 4.67 11.56 8.81
C ASP A 136 3.51 10.59 8.50
N PRO A 137 2.57 10.97 7.61
CA PRO A 137 1.38 10.17 7.31
C PRO A 137 1.66 8.98 6.37
N ASP A 138 2.79 8.98 5.67
CA ASP A 138 3.19 7.89 4.77
C ASP A 138 3.87 6.75 5.55
N GLY A 139 4.20 6.95 6.84
CA GLY A 139 4.58 5.91 7.79
C GLY A 139 6.01 5.43 7.57
N VAL A 140 6.91 6.40 7.47
CA VAL A 140 8.08 6.33 6.63
C VAL A 140 9.32 6.32 7.52
N ASP A 141 9.98 5.18 7.63
CA ASP A 141 11.16 5.01 8.50
C ASP A 141 12.35 5.82 7.95
N GLU A 142 12.68 6.93 8.61
CA GLU A 142 13.75 7.82 8.16
C GLU A 142 15.07 7.49 8.82
N ASP A 143 15.08 7.11 10.10
CA ASP A 143 16.33 6.77 10.78
C ASP A 143 16.71 5.28 10.66
N CYS A 144 15.96 4.51 9.87
CA CYS A 144 16.17 3.08 9.65
C CYS A 144 16.13 2.24 10.93
N ASP A 145 15.52 2.76 11.99
CA ASP A 145 15.14 2.02 13.18
C ASP A 145 13.61 1.88 13.23
N PRO A 146 13.05 0.68 12.99
CA PRO A 146 11.60 0.49 12.97
C PRO A 146 10.94 0.66 14.35
N THR A 147 11.71 0.94 15.40
CA THR A 147 11.23 1.15 16.77
C THR A 147 11.23 2.60 17.21
N THR A 148 11.88 3.49 16.47
CA THR A 148 11.77 4.92 16.64
C THR A 148 10.48 5.38 15.99
N LEU A 149 9.84 6.39 16.58
CA LEU A 149 8.65 7.03 16.06
C LEU A 149 8.83 8.51 16.35
N GLY A 150 8.56 9.37 15.38
CA GLY A 150 8.79 10.81 15.58
C GLY A 150 8.06 11.37 16.80
N ASP A 151 8.58 12.46 17.38
CA ASP A 151 8.16 13.00 18.70
C ASP A 151 6.79 13.72 18.73
N ARG A 152 5.84 13.38 17.85
CA ARG A 152 4.53 14.06 17.83
C ARG A 152 3.65 13.57 18.98
N ASP A 153 3.43 14.48 19.92
CA ASP A 153 2.48 14.41 21.02
C ASP A 153 1.90 15.83 21.23
N ALA A 154 0.78 16.12 20.57
CA ALA A 154 0.24 17.48 20.48
C ALA A 154 -0.58 17.88 21.72
N ASP A 155 -1.13 16.93 22.47
CA ASP A 155 -1.86 17.21 23.71
C ASP A 155 -1.05 17.01 25.00
N ARG A 156 0.14 16.40 24.88
CA ARG A 156 1.16 16.24 25.92
C ARG A 156 0.77 15.28 27.02
N ASP A 157 0.08 14.21 26.67
CA ASP A 157 -0.27 13.14 27.59
C ASP A 157 0.88 12.12 27.77
N GLY A 158 1.92 12.21 26.93
CA GLY A 158 3.10 11.34 26.93
C GLY A 158 2.92 10.06 26.12
N VAL A 159 1.93 9.99 25.24
CA VAL A 159 1.71 8.93 24.26
C VAL A 159 1.87 9.54 22.87
N LEU A 160 2.51 8.81 21.95
CA LEU A 160 2.71 9.30 20.58
C LEU A 160 1.44 9.08 19.76
N ASP A 161 1.14 10.05 18.90
CA ASP A 161 0.03 10.01 17.94
C ASP A 161 0.04 8.70 17.15
N ALA A 162 -1.10 8.00 17.11
CA ALA A 162 -1.24 6.73 16.39
C ALA A 162 -1.04 6.84 14.88
N ARG A 163 -0.97 8.05 14.33
CA ARG A 163 -0.58 8.31 12.93
C ARG A 163 0.92 8.31 12.70
N CYS A 164 1.74 8.39 13.75
CA CYS A 164 3.18 8.22 13.64
C CYS A 164 3.49 6.73 13.57
N CYS A 165 4.02 6.27 12.46
CA CYS A 165 4.24 4.85 12.21
C CYS A 165 5.53 4.61 11.44
N ASN A 166 6.21 3.50 11.76
CA ASN A 166 7.20 2.85 10.91
C ASN A 166 6.68 1.46 10.55
N GLY A 167 6.03 1.38 9.39
CA GLY A 167 5.33 0.18 8.96
C GLY A 167 4.21 -0.22 9.94
N ASP A 168 4.38 -1.36 10.63
CA ASP A 168 3.39 -1.90 11.56
C ASP A 168 3.56 -1.39 13.01
N VAL A 169 4.65 -0.68 13.31
CA VAL A 169 4.89 -0.09 14.63
C VAL A 169 4.39 1.34 14.60
N CYS A 170 3.42 1.67 15.45
CA CYS A 170 2.81 3.00 15.50
C CYS A 170 2.72 3.52 16.93
N GLY A 171 2.47 4.82 17.06
CA GLY A 171 1.97 5.41 18.30
C GLY A 171 0.67 4.77 18.74
N GLU A 172 0.32 4.95 20.01
CA GLU A 172 -0.87 4.34 20.62
C GLU A 172 -1.97 5.36 20.93
N ASP A 173 -1.74 6.66 20.67
CA ASP A 173 -2.71 7.71 20.94
C ASP A 173 -3.71 7.86 19.79
N CYS A 174 -4.94 7.38 20.02
CA CYS A 174 -6.04 7.47 19.10
C CYS A 174 -6.63 8.89 18.97
N ALA A 175 -6.27 9.83 19.86
CA ALA A 175 -6.77 11.20 19.87
C ALA A 175 -5.75 12.23 20.37
N ASP A 176 -4.75 12.53 19.52
CA ASP A 176 -3.65 13.53 19.66
C ASP A 176 -4.06 15.01 19.89
N THR A 177 -5.28 15.28 20.34
CA THR A 177 -5.76 16.60 20.75
C THR A 177 -6.50 16.58 22.09
N ARG A 178 -6.55 15.42 22.75
CA ARG A 178 -7.35 15.12 23.93
C ARG A 178 -6.52 14.29 24.92
N ALA A 179 -5.77 14.96 25.78
CA ALA A 179 -4.92 14.30 26.78
C ALA A 179 -5.65 13.41 27.81
N ASP A 180 -6.99 13.44 27.82
CA ASP A 180 -7.85 12.53 28.59
C ASP A 180 -8.16 11.20 27.86
N VAL A 181 -7.90 11.13 26.55
CA VAL A 181 -8.08 9.95 25.70
C VAL A 181 -6.72 9.37 25.35
N ARG A 182 -6.42 8.17 25.85
CA ARG A 182 -5.10 7.54 25.75
C ARG A 182 -5.13 6.09 26.22
N PRO A 183 -4.15 5.26 25.83
CA PRO A 183 -3.96 3.91 26.36
C PRO A 183 -4.19 3.78 27.87
N GLY A 184 -5.23 3.02 28.25
CA GLY A 184 -5.56 2.68 29.63
C GLY A 184 -6.24 3.80 30.45
N SER A 185 -6.70 4.87 29.80
CA SER A 185 -7.66 5.80 30.42
C SER A 185 -8.96 5.08 30.83
N PRO A 186 -9.74 5.58 31.79
CA PRO A 186 -11.05 4.99 32.08
C PRO A 186 -12.06 5.34 30.99
N GLU A 187 -12.78 4.35 30.50
CA GLU A 187 -13.95 4.57 29.65
C GLU A 187 -15.00 5.48 30.32
N VAL A 188 -15.59 6.33 29.51
CA VAL A 188 -16.73 7.17 29.81
C VAL A 188 -17.78 6.89 28.76
N CYS A 189 -19.03 6.73 29.17
CA CYS A 189 -20.11 6.44 28.24
C CYS A 189 -20.52 7.69 27.43
N ASP A 190 -19.64 8.12 26.53
CA ASP A 190 -19.73 9.33 25.72
C ASP A 190 -19.66 9.07 24.20
N GLY A 191 -19.53 7.79 23.82
CA GLY A 191 -19.48 7.35 22.44
C GLY A 191 -18.10 7.50 21.80
N PHE A 192 -17.06 7.76 22.59
CA PHE A 192 -15.67 7.74 22.16
C PHE A 192 -14.92 6.60 22.85
N ASP A 193 -13.95 6.04 22.14
CA ASP A 193 -12.92 5.18 22.72
C ASP A 193 -12.01 6.10 23.55
N ASN A 194 -12.07 6.02 24.88
CA ASN A 194 -11.27 6.87 25.75
C ASN A 194 -9.95 6.20 26.11
N ASP A 195 -9.88 4.88 26.08
CA ASP A 195 -8.72 4.10 26.47
C ASP A 195 -7.85 3.61 25.31
N CYS A 196 -8.26 3.93 24.08
CA CYS A 196 -7.62 3.59 22.81
C CYS A 196 -7.45 2.08 22.58
N ASP A 197 -8.32 1.23 23.13
CA ASP A 197 -8.27 -0.22 22.92
C ASP A 197 -8.99 -0.71 21.63
N GLY A 198 -9.67 0.21 20.93
CA GLY A 198 -10.44 -0.05 19.71
C GLY A 198 -11.91 -0.40 19.96
N SER A 199 -12.33 -0.48 21.22
CA SER A 199 -13.71 -0.60 21.67
C SER A 199 -14.25 0.76 22.09
N VAL A 200 -15.57 0.91 22.13
CA VAL A 200 -16.20 2.17 22.53
C VAL A 200 -17.15 1.88 23.69
N ASP A 201 -17.01 2.65 24.77
CA ASP A 201 -17.84 2.60 25.96
C ASP A 201 -17.88 1.19 26.62
N GLU A 202 -16.83 0.38 26.53
CA GLU A 202 -16.81 -0.95 27.14
C GLU A 202 -16.70 -0.87 28.67
N GLY A 203 -17.29 -1.85 29.36
CA GLY A 203 -17.33 -1.89 30.82
C GLY A 203 -18.22 -0.82 31.50
N VAL A 204 -18.63 0.25 30.79
CA VAL A 204 -19.50 1.32 31.31
C VAL A 204 -20.95 1.24 30.83
N GLN A 205 -21.20 0.45 29.79
CA GLN A 205 -22.56 0.15 29.34
C GLN A 205 -23.33 -0.69 30.37
N VAL A 206 -24.63 -0.44 30.46
CA VAL A 206 -25.58 -1.20 31.28
C VAL A 206 -26.48 -2.05 30.39
N ALA A 207 -26.93 -3.20 30.91
CA ALA A 207 -27.90 -4.05 30.22
C ALA A 207 -29.31 -3.46 30.35
N GLY A 208 -30.08 -3.54 29.27
CA GLY A 208 -31.46 -3.07 29.23
C GLY A 208 -32.14 -3.48 27.92
N TYR A 209 -33.30 -2.90 27.68
CA TYR A 209 -34.18 -3.28 26.59
C TYR A 209 -34.47 -2.07 25.71
N ARG A 210 -34.43 -2.30 24.39
CA ARG A 210 -34.74 -1.26 23.42
C ARG A 210 -36.24 -0.97 23.42
N ASP A 211 -36.59 0.31 23.49
CA ASP A 211 -37.97 0.81 23.35
C ASP A 211 -38.25 1.07 21.86
N VAL A 212 -38.87 0.09 21.21
CA VAL A 212 -39.09 0.09 19.75
C VAL A 212 -40.28 0.96 19.36
N ASP A 213 -41.32 1.03 20.20
CA ASP A 213 -42.55 1.76 19.91
C ASP A 213 -42.63 3.16 20.56
N GLY A 214 -41.63 3.53 21.36
CA GLY A 214 -41.45 4.85 21.93
C GLY A 214 -42.32 5.12 23.15
N ASP A 215 -42.77 4.08 23.85
CA ASP A 215 -43.65 4.19 25.02
C ASP A 215 -42.91 4.28 26.36
N GLN A 216 -41.57 4.32 26.32
CA GLN A 216 -40.65 4.32 27.46
C GLN A 216 -40.61 2.99 28.23
N HIS A 217 -41.07 1.90 27.61
CA HIS A 217 -40.89 0.54 28.10
C HIS A 217 -40.08 -0.26 27.08
N GLY A 218 -38.99 -0.88 27.53
CA GLY A 218 -38.18 -1.68 26.63
C GLY A 218 -38.79 -3.07 26.35
N ASP A 219 -38.57 -3.59 25.14
CA ASP A 219 -39.04 -4.91 24.72
C ASP A 219 -38.13 -6.02 25.28
N PRO A 220 -38.66 -6.97 26.09
CA PRO A 220 -37.86 -8.09 26.64
C PRO A 220 -37.16 -8.97 25.60
N SER A 221 -37.61 -8.95 24.35
CA SER A 221 -37.01 -9.67 23.23
C SER A 221 -35.87 -8.92 22.55
N GLU A 222 -35.69 -7.63 22.87
CA GLU A 222 -34.68 -6.73 22.29
C GLU A 222 -33.66 -6.30 23.36
N GLY A 223 -33.05 -7.27 24.03
CA GLY A 223 -31.99 -7.03 25.01
C GLY A 223 -30.71 -6.49 24.37
N THR A 224 -30.14 -5.43 24.94
CA THR A 224 -28.90 -4.81 24.44
C THR A 224 -28.08 -4.17 25.57
N MET A 225 -26.85 -3.76 25.26
CA MET A 225 -25.97 -2.98 26.12
C MET A 225 -25.96 -1.54 25.60
N ALA A 226 -26.11 -0.57 26.49
CA ALA A 226 -26.05 0.84 26.13
C ALA A 226 -25.68 1.71 27.33
N CYS A 227 -25.31 2.96 27.06
CA CYS A 227 -25.11 3.96 28.11
C CYS A 227 -26.39 4.21 28.91
N ALA A 228 -26.25 4.39 30.22
CA ALA A 228 -27.38 4.77 31.06
C ALA A 228 -27.97 6.11 30.59
N GLY A 229 -29.28 6.15 30.35
CA GLY A 229 -29.97 7.34 29.84
C GLY A 229 -29.97 7.48 28.31
N THR A 230 -29.48 6.48 27.58
CA THR A 230 -29.62 6.41 26.12
C THR A 230 -31.11 6.54 25.72
N PRO A 231 -31.48 7.40 24.76
CA PRO A 231 -32.86 7.50 24.31
C PRO A 231 -33.37 6.15 23.79
N ARG A 232 -34.61 5.81 24.13
CA ARG A 232 -35.25 4.54 23.78
C ARG A 232 -34.56 3.30 24.36
N PHE A 233 -34.01 3.43 25.55
CA PHE A 233 -33.40 2.35 26.31
C PHE A 233 -33.90 2.39 27.76
N SER A 234 -34.38 1.26 28.27
CA SER A 234 -34.96 1.12 29.62
C SER A 234 -34.53 -0.15 30.34
#